data_AF-A0A415SUB4-F1
#
_entry.id   AF-A0A415SUB4-F1
#
_cell.length_a   1.000
_cell.length_b   1.000
_cell.length_c   1.000
_cell.angle_alpha   90.00
_cell.angle_beta   90.00
_cell.angle_gamma   90.00
#
_symmetry.space_group_name_H-M   'P 1'
#
loop_
_entity.id
_entity.type
_entity.pdbx_description
1 polymer ?
#
loop_
_entity_poly.entity_id
_entity_poly.type
_entity_poly.pdbx_seq_one_letter_code
_entity_poly.pdbx_strand_id
1 'polypeptide(L)'
;MTFRSILTPRKGNMATPILVYINVAIFLLMVLCGVNFLFPTGISILKWGADFGPLTLSGEWWRTFTCNFIHIGVIHLLMNMYALLYIGAYLEQLVGTDRLSVAYVLTGLCSASASLMIHPDSISAGASGAIFGLYGIFLSYLLFHRIERHQRRSLLYSIGLFIVYNLLTGARTEGIDNAAHVGGLVSGLLLGAGYVQADRMQTDSRAISRIAEGVLLVLFILAFTEQTRLAPSEYEEIQAAWKSGELEKYATEETDGEETANSDTPILSPPTTTDPDKWETYTVDQLGFSCSYPAHWMTQKSNEQCILYLLDEQNSIAINHNKFDTKEELDEMHRTILHSMQGEPVEKINIQGKEFEKISVPMDYPVAGGGTIHVQQTLVFRLDRETLEGYLIICLTTDDSHEAEAQKLIESVQLKS
;
A
#
# COMPACT_ATOMS: atom_id res chain seq x y z
N MET A 1 -6.03 18.37 33.27
CA MET A 1 -4.82 18.93 32.63
C MET A 1 -5.24 19.88 31.52
N THR A 2 -4.42 20.88 31.18
CA THR A 2 -4.63 21.74 30.00
C THR A 2 -3.92 21.12 28.79
N PHE A 3 -4.45 21.26 27.57
CA PHE A 3 -3.83 20.72 26.35
C PHE A 3 -2.33 21.09 26.21
N ARG A 4 -1.98 22.37 26.43
CA ARG A 4 -0.58 22.82 26.47
C ARG A 4 0.30 22.03 27.46
N SER A 5 -0.23 21.62 28.61
CA SER A 5 0.52 20.88 29.64
C SER A 5 0.76 19.41 29.30
N ILE A 6 0.06 18.86 28.31
CA ILE A 6 0.33 17.54 27.72
C ILE A 6 1.43 17.67 26.67
N LEU A 7 1.42 18.74 25.87
CA LEU A 7 2.44 19.00 24.85
C LEU A 7 3.75 19.62 25.36
N THR A 8 3.86 20.01 26.64
CA THR A 8 5.10 20.62 27.17
C THR A 8 6.01 19.53 27.76
N PRO A 9 7.26 19.37 27.28
CA PRO A 9 8.24 18.49 27.91
C PRO A 9 8.52 18.90 29.35
N ARG A 10 8.31 17.99 30.30
CA ARG A 10 8.56 18.20 31.74
C ARG A 10 8.78 16.87 32.45
N LYS A 11 9.34 16.90 33.67
CA LYS A 11 9.56 15.69 34.48
C LYS A 11 8.24 14.90 34.64
N GLY A 12 8.20 13.67 34.12
CA GLY A 12 7.02 12.78 34.11
C GLY A 12 6.09 12.93 32.89
N ASN A 13 6.43 13.79 31.93
CA ASN A 13 5.77 13.97 30.63
C ASN A 13 6.77 14.63 29.67
N MET A 14 7.81 13.89 29.29
CA MET A 14 8.95 14.33 28.48
C MET A 14 9.14 13.47 27.24
N ALA A 15 8.93 12.16 27.32
CA ALA A 15 9.06 11.26 26.18
C ALA A 15 7.93 11.48 25.16
N THR A 16 6.67 11.51 25.63
CA THR A 16 5.50 11.67 24.75
C THR A 16 5.57 12.97 23.92
N PRO A 17 5.86 14.15 24.51
CA PRO A 17 5.99 15.39 23.72
C PRO A 17 7.19 15.37 22.77
N ILE A 18 8.33 14.80 23.19
CA ILE A 18 9.54 14.74 22.35
C ILE A 18 9.31 13.82 21.14
N LEU A 19 8.69 12.65 21.34
CA LEU A 19 8.32 11.75 20.24
C LEU A 19 7.36 12.44 19.27
N VAL A 20 6.36 13.17 19.77
CA VAL A 20 5.45 13.97 18.92
C VAL A 20 6.22 15.03 18.13
N TYR A 21 7.12 15.76 18.77
CA TYR A 21 7.94 16.77 18.10
C TYR A 21 8.90 16.18 17.05
N ILE A 22 9.49 15.01 17.30
CA ILE A 22 10.35 14.31 16.32
C ILE A 22 9.55 13.91 15.09
N ASN A 23 8.40 13.26 15.27
CA ASN A 23 7.52 12.84 14.17
C ASN A 23 7.04 14.05 13.34
N VAL A 24 6.58 15.12 13.99
CA VAL A 24 6.18 16.36 13.31
C VAL A 24 7.35 17.04 12.60
N ALA A 25 8.53 17.09 13.20
CA ALA A 25 9.72 17.68 12.59
C ALA A 25 10.18 16.90 11.35
N ILE A 26 10.21 15.57 11.42
CA ILE A 26 10.57 14.72 10.27
C ILE A 26 9.56 14.90 9.14
N PHE A 27 8.25 14.88 9.42
CA PHE A 27 7.24 15.13 8.39
C PHE A 27 7.34 16.54 7.77
N LEU A 28 7.62 17.57 8.57
CA LEU A 28 7.85 18.92 8.03
C LEU A 28 9.11 18.98 7.15
N LEU A 29 10.18 18.27 7.52
CA LEU A 29 11.39 18.17 6.70
C LEU A 29 11.14 17.39 5.39
N MET A 30 10.37 16.30 5.43
CA MET A 30 9.91 15.58 4.22
C MET A 30 9.22 16.55 3.24
N VAL A 31 8.25 17.32 3.73
CA VAL A 31 7.49 18.27 2.90
C VAL A 31 8.36 19.42 2.38
N LEU A 32 9.27 19.94 3.19
CA LEU A 32 10.24 20.96 2.75
C LEU A 32 11.25 20.45 1.72
N CYS A 33 11.49 19.13 1.67
CA CYS A 33 12.32 18.46 0.67
C CYS A 33 11.52 17.92 -0.52
N GLY A 34 10.25 18.32 -0.70
CA GLY A 34 9.45 18.01 -1.89
C GLY A 34 8.51 16.80 -1.78
N VAL A 35 8.42 16.13 -0.62
CA VAL A 35 7.43 15.07 -0.42
C VAL A 35 6.03 15.66 -0.35
N ASN A 36 5.07 15.09 -1.09
CA ASN A 36 3.69 15.59 -1.14
C ASN A 36 3.04 15.59 0.27
N PHE A 37 2.38 16.69 0.63
CA PHE A 37 1.78 16.88 1.97
C PHE A 37 0.57 15.98 2.26
N LEU A 38 -0.17 15.56 1.23
CA LEU A 38 -1.37 14.72 1.36
C LEU A 38 -1.12 13.28 0.92
N PHE A 39 -0.45 13.10 -0.23
CA PHE A 39 -0.30 11.82 -0.91
C PHE A 39 1.17 11.56 -1.33
N PRO A 40 2.09 11.24 -0.40
CA PRO A 40 3.44 10.81 -0.75
C PRO A 40 3.46 9.56 -1.64
N THR A 41 4.31 9.55 -2.67
CA THR A 41 4.57 8.34 -3.47
C THR A 41 5.46 7.36 -2.71
N GLY A 42 5.42 6.06 -3.07
CA GLY A 42 6.27 5.02 -2.48
C GLY A 42 7.77 5.37 -2.53
N ILE A 43 8.26 5.79 -3.69
CA ILE A 43 9.66 6.25 -3.87
C ILE A 43 9.99 7.41 -2.93
N SER A 44 9.10 8.39 -2.79
CA SER A 44 9.35 9.57 -1.94
C SER A 44 9.54 9.19 -0.47
N ILE A 45 8.80 8.20 0.05
CA ILE A 45 8.96 7.73 1.44
C ILE A 45 10.10 6.71 1.58
N LEU A 46 10.42 5.93 0.55
CA LEU A 46 11.60 5.06 0.53
C LEU A 46 12.90 5.85 0.61
N LYS A 47 12.99 7.03 -0.04
CA LYS A 47 14.12 7.98 0.09
C LYS A 47 14.33 8.45 1.54
N TRP A 48 13.26 8.54 2.32
CA TRP A 48 13.32 8.93 3.73
C TRP A 48 13.59 7.78 4.70
N GLY A 49 13.64 6.53 4.21
CA GLY A 49 13.89 5.34 5.03
C GLY A 49 12.63 4.58 5.46
N ALA A 50 11.56 4.59 4.65
CA ALA A 50 10.43 3.67 4.83
C ALA A 50 10.90 2.21 4.73
N ASP A 51 10.15 1.31 5.37
CA ASP A 51 10.48 -0.12 5.40
C ASP A 51 10.00 -0.81 4.13
N PHE A 52 10.83 -1.66 3.55
CA PHE A 52 10.55 -2.43 2.35
C PHE A 52 11.58 -3.57 2.27
N GLY A 53 11.10 -4.81 2.28
CA GLY A 53 11.91 -6.04 2.42
C GLY A 53 13.12 -6.10 1.49
N PRO A 54 12.97 -5.84 0.18
CA PRO A 54 14.07 -5.81 -0.77
C PRO A 54 15.22 -4.86 -0.45
N LEU A 55 14.99 -3.80 0.32
CA LEU A 55 16.05 -2.89 0.77
C LEU A 55 16.49 -3.21 2.21
N THR A 56 15.52 -3.38 3.11
CA THR A 56 15.79 -3.56 4.54
C THR A 56 16.53 -4.85 4.83
N LEU A 57 16.13 -5.97 4.20
CA LEU A 57 16.72 -7.29 4.47
C LEU A 57 18.02 -7.54 3.70
N SER A 58 18.26 -6.83 2.60
CA SER A 58 19.51 -6.90 1.79
C SER A 58 20.63 -6.00 2.32
N GLY A 59 20.42 -5.26 3.42
CA GLY A 59 21.47 -4.49 4.10
C GLY A 59 21.03 -3.13 4.66
N GLU A 60 19.86 -2.61 4.29
CA GLU A 60 19.38 -1.31 4.77
C GLU A 60 18.61 -1.42 6.10
N TRP A 61 19.16 -2.19 7.05
CA TRP A 61 18.54 -2.57 8.32
C TRP A 61 18.01 -1.41 9.16
N TRP A 62 18.58 -0.20 9.01
CA TRP A 62 18.14 1.00 9.71
C TRP A 62 16.71 1.43 9.34
N ARG A 63 16.18 0.95 8.20
CA ARG A 63 14.78 1.14 7.79
C ARG A 63 13.78 0.65 8.85
N THR A 64 14.09 -0.47 9.52
CA THR A 64 13.29 -0.98 10.65
C THR A 64 13.13 0.01 11.80
N PHE A 65 14.06 0.97 11.93
CA PHE A 65 13.99 2.07 12.90
C PHE A 65 13.33 3.31 12.28
N THR A 66 13.80 3.77 11.11
CA THR A 66 13.35 5.04 10.50
C THR A 66 11.89 5.02 10.04
N CYS A 67 11.36 3.88 9.61
CA CYS A 67 9.97 3.75 9.18
C CYS A 67 8.96 4.19 10.25
N ASN A 68 9.29 4.02 11.53
CA ASN A 68 8.46 4.41 12.69
C ASN A 68 8.27 5.92 12.86
N PHE A 69 8.93 6.75 12.04
CA PHE A 69 8.87 8.21 12.12
C PHE A 69 8.38 8.89 10.83
N ILE A 70 8.33 8.14 9.73
CA ILE A 70 7.93 8.61 8.39
C ILE A 70 6.41 8.51 8.27
N HIS A 71 5.76 9.49 7.64
CA HIS A 71 4.30 9.55 7.56
C HIS A 71 3.81 9.77 6.14
N ILE A 72 2.87 8.91 5.72
CA ILE A 72 2.24 8.91 4.40
C ILE A 72 1.11 9.96 4.37
N GLY A 73 1.49 11.23 4.48
CA GLY A 73 0.58 12.39 4.44
C GLY A 73 0.07 12.89 5.80
N VAL A 74 -0.47 14.11 5.79
CA VAL A 74 -0.82 14.84 7.04
C VAL A 74 -1.89 14.16 7.88
N ILE A 75 -2.90 13.53 7.27
CA ILE A 75 -3.99 12.87 8.01
C ILE A 75 -3.42 11.68 8.78
N HIS A 76 -2.52 10.91 8.15
CA HIS A 76 -1.83 9.80 8.80
C HIS A 76 -0.95 10.27 9.97
N LEU A 77 -0.23 11.39 9.82
CA LEU A 77 0.49 12.01 10.94
C LEU A 77 -0.46 12.43 12.08
N LEU A 78 -1.53 13.16 11.77
CA LEU A 78 -2.45 13.68 12.80
C LEU A 78 -3.10 12.56 13.61
N MET A 79 -3.50 11.46 12.96
CA MET A 79 -4.08 10.30 13.63
C MET A 79 -3.07 9.58 14.54
N ASN A 80 -1.83 9.40 14.07
CA ASN A 80 -0.76 8.84 14.91
C ASN A 80 -0.43 9.75 16.10
N MET A 81 -0.31 11.06 15.90
CA MET A 81 0.00 11.99 16.98
C MET A 81 -1.14 12.08 17.99
N TYR A 82 -2.40 12.01 17.55
CA TYR A 82 -3.56 11.88 18.43
C TYR A 82 -3.49 10.61 19.29
N ALA A 83 -3.27 9.45 18.67
CA ALA A 83 -3.15 8.17 19.36
C ALA A 83 -1.98 8.15 20.35
N LEU A 84 -0.79 8.62 19.92
CA LEU A 84 0.41 8.74 20.75
C LEU A 84 0.21 9.67 21.95
N LEU A 85 -0.44 10.83 21.76
CA LEU A 85 -0.77 11.75 22.86
C LEU A 85 -1.78 11.12 23.83
N TYR A 86 -2.79 10.43 23.31
CA TYR A 86 -3.81 9.78 24.12
C TYR A 86 -3.21 8.67 25.00
N ILE A 87 -2.40 7.77 24.44
CA ILE A 87 -1.79 6.67 25.19
C ILE A 87 -0.63 7.16 26.07
N GLY A 88 0.28 7.96 25.50
CA GLY A 88 1.53 8.37 26.14
C GLY A 88 1.31 9.28 27.35
N ALA A 89 0.34 10.20 27.30
CA ALA A 89 0.05 11.09 28.42
C ALA A 89 -0.35 10.33 29.70
N TYR A 90 -0.99 9.16 29.58
CA TYR A 90 -1.30 8.28 30.72
C TYR A 90 -0.18 7.28 30.99
N LEU A 91 0.35 6.63 29.96
CA LEU A 91 1.33 5.56 30.10
C LEU A 91 2.67 6.07 30.63
N GLU A 92 3.12 7.26 30.23
CA GLU A 92 4.40 7.82 30.71
C GLU A 92 4.38 8.12 32.21
N GLN A 93 3.23 8.49 32.77
CA GLN A 93 3.05 8.66 34.22
C GLN A 93 3.11 7.32 34.97
N LEU A 94 2.79 6.21 34.29
CA LEU A 94 2.74 4.87 34.85
C LEU A 94 4.09 4.14 34.77
N VAL A 95 4.76 4.20 33.61
CA VAL A 95 6.05 3.49 33.37
C VAL A 95 7.28 4.38 33.53
N GLY A 96 7.12 5.70 33.44
CA GLY A 96 8.20 6.67 33.43
C GLY A 96 8.80 6.93 32.04
N THR A 97 9.33 8.14 31.84
CA THR A 97 9.92 8.65 30.60
C THR A 97 10.94 7.70 29.96
N ASP A 98 11.87 7.15 30.74
CA ASP A 98 12.94 6.24 30.27
C ASP A 98 12.37 4.97 29.62
N ARG A 99 11.50 4.27 30.35
CA ARG A 99 10.83 3.05 29.88
C ARG A 99 9.92 3.30 28.69
N LEU A 100 9.23 4.45 28.62
CA LEU A 100 8.37 4.80 27.48
C LEU A 100 9.20 5.03 26.20
N SER A 101 10.31 5.77 26.30
CA SER A 101 11.20 6.04 25.17
C SER A 101 11.80 4.76 24.60
N VAL A 102 12.34 3.88 25.48
CA VAL A 102 12.91 2.59 25.05
C VAL A 102 11.83 1.67 24.50
N ALA A 103 10.65 1.63 25.14
CA ALA A 103 9.53 0.83 24.66
C ALA A 103 9.11 1.21 23.23
N TYR A 104 8.88 2.50 22.96
CA TYR A 104 8.47 2.98 21.64
C TYR A 104 9.43 2.47 20.54
N VAL A 105 10.75 2.59 20.78
CA VAL A 105 11.77 2.10 19.85
C VAL A 105 11.74 0.57 19.71
N LEU A 106 11.79 -0.19 20.82
CA LEU A 106 11.85 -1.65 20.75
C LEU A 106 10.58 -2.26 20.15
N THR A 107 9.39 -1.76 20.49
CA THR A 107 8.14 -2.25 19.89
C THR A 107 7.99 -1.81 18.43
N GLY A 108 8.59 -0.68 18.04
CA GLY A 108 8.71 -0.27 16.64
C GLY A 108 9.58 -1.21 15.82
N LEU A 109 10.76 -1.60 16.34
CA LEU A 109 11.63 -2.60 15.71
C LEU A 109 10.94 -3.96 15.56
N CYS A 110 10.27 -4.44 16.61
CA CYS A 110 9.48 -5.68 16.54
C CYS A 110 8.27 -5.58 15.60
N SER A 111 7.68 -4.39 15.47
CA SER A 111 6.60 -4.11 14.53
C SER A 111 7.08 -4.18 13.07
N ALA A 112 8.21 -3.53 12.75
CA ALA A 112 8.84 -3.60 11.44
C ALA A 112 9.23 -5.05 11.08
N SER A 113 9.88 -5.78 11.99
CA SER A 113 10.18 -7.21 11.79
C SER A 113 8.92 -8.06 11.58
N ALA A 114 7.80 -7.77 12.25
CA ALA A 114 6.54 -8.47 12.00
C ALA A 114 5.92 -8.15 10.62
N SER A 115 6.02 -6.90 10.15
CA SER A 115 5.66 -6.49 8.79
C SER A 115 6.49 -7.26 7.75
N LEU A 116 7.82 -7.20 7.86
CA LEU A 116 8.77 -7.91 7.00
C LEU A 116 8.61 -9.45 6.98
N MET A 117 7.93 -10.04 7.97
CA MET A 117 7.65 -11.48 8.00
C MET A 117 6.41 -11.87 7.17
N ILE A 118 5.46 -10.96 6.99
CA ILE A 118 4.13 -11.24 6.42
C ILE A 118 3.88 -10.50 5.11
N HIS A 119 4.40 -9.28 4.99
CA HIS A 119 4.23 -8.37 3.86
C HIS A 119 5.58 -7.75 3.41
N PRO A 120 6.63 -8.56 3.13
CA PRO A 120 7.97 -8.04 2.85
C PRO A 120 8.02 -7.12 1.62
N ASP A 121 7.18 -7.37 0.62
CA ASP A 121 7.13 -6.59 -0.62
C ASP A 121 6.22 -5.34 -0.53
N SER A 122 5.66 -5.05 0.65
CA SER A 122 4.88 -3.83 0.91
C SER A 122 5.75 -2.72 1.50
N ILE A 123 5.54 -1.48 1.06
CA ILE A 123 6.21 -0.31 1.64
C ILE A 123 5.46 0.10 2.93
N SER A 124 6.12 -0.01 4.07
CA SER A 124 5.52 0.29 5.39
C SER A 124 6.19 1.51 6.05
N ALA A 125 5.37 2.45 6.54
CA ALA A 125 5.81 3.65 7.24
C ALA A 125 4.74 4.15 8.20
N GLY A 126 5.14 4.64 9.38
CA GLY A 126 4.26 5.26 10.36
C GLY A 126 4.58 4.89 11.80
N ALA A 127 4.28 5.80 12.73
CA ALA A 127 4.43 5.55 14.16
C ALA A 127 3.45 4.49 14.73
N SER A 128 2.48 4.03 13.94
CA SER A 128 1.34 3.23 14.39
C SER A 128 1.76 1.91 15.06
N GLY A 129 2.72 1.19 14.48
CA GLY A 129 3.29 -0.03 15.07
C GLY A 129 3.85 0.15 16.48
N ALA A 130 4.72 1.15 16.66
CA ALA A 130 5.25 1.53 17.97
C ALA A 130 4.15 1.98 18.96
N ILE A 131 3.14 2.71 18.47
CA ILE A 131 1.98 3.13 19.26
C ILE A 131 1.16 1.92 19.73
N PHE A 132 0.92 0.93 18.87
CA PHE A 132 0.28 -0.34 19.24
C PHE A 132 1.10 -1.08 20.31
N GLY A 133 2.43 -0.99 20.27
CA GLY A 133 3.31 -1.44 21.36
C GLY A 133 3.06 -0.73 22.70
N LEU A 134 2.89 0.60 22.70
CA LEU A 134 2.50 1.33 23.90
C LEU A 134 1.11 0.89 24.42
N TYR A 135 0.14 0.65 23.53
CA TYR A 135 -1.14 0.07 23.90
C TYR A 135 -1.01 -1.36 24.49
N GLY A 136 -0.11 -2.18 23.95
CA GLY A 136 0.21 -3.51 24.48
C GLY A 136 0.80 -3.45 25.89
N ILE A 137 1.71 -2.52 26.15
CA ILE A 137 2.25 -2.28 27.50
C ILE A 137 1.13 -1.86 28.44
N PHE A 138 0.27 -0.91 28.02
CA PHE A 138 -0.81 -0.44 28.89
C PHE A 138 -1.85 -1.53 29.18
N LEU A 139 -2.16 -2.38 28.20
CA LEU A 139 -2.99 -3.56 28.38
C LEU A 139 -2.34 -4.55 29.37
N SER A 140 -1.02 -4.75 29.30
CA SER A 140 -0.27 -5.56 30.26
C SER A 140 -0.37 -5.01 31.70
N TYR A 141 -0.27 -3.68 31.88
CA TYR A 141 -0.55 -3.04 33.18
C TYR A 141 -1.99 -3.22 33.63
N LEU A 142 -2.99 -3.12 32.75
CA LEU A 142 -4.39 -3.34 33.12
C LEU A 142 -4.66 -4.80 33.52
N LEU A 143 -4.03 -5.77 32.86
CA LEU A 143 -4.20 -7.19 33.17
C LEU A 143 -3.44 -7.61 34.45
N PHE A 144 -2.21 -7.13 34.64
CA PHE A 144 -1.29 -7.67 35.65
C PHE A 144 -0.92 -6.69 36.79
N HIS A 145 -1.12 -5.38 36.63
CA HIS A 145 -0.89 -4.40 37.71
C HIS A 145 -2.14 -4.20 38.60
N ARG A 146 -1.94 -3.73 39.83
CA ARG A 146 -3.03 -3.48 40.79
C ARG A 146 -3.71 -2.12 40.55
N ILE A 147 -4.47 -2.03 39.46
CA ILE A 147 -5.32 -0.87 39.14
C ILE A 147 -6.73 -1.08 39.73
N GLU A 148 -7.34 0.00 40.25
CA GLU A 148 -8.67 -0.04 40.86
C GLU A 148 -9.73 -0.61 39.89
N ARG A 149 -10.61 -1.50 40.38
CA ARG A 149 -11.53 -2.29 39.54
C ARG A 149 -12.43 -1.43 38.63
N HIS A 150 -12.90 -0.28 39.12
CA HIS A 150 -13.77 0.60 38.34
C HIS A 150 -12.98 1.31 37.22
N GLN A 151 -11.88 1.97 37.57
CA GLN A 151 -10.98 2.65 36.61
C GLN A 151 -10.46 1.67 35.54
N ARG A 152 -9.98 0.50 35.98
CA ARG A 152 -9.50 -0.57 35.11
C ARG A 152 -10.53 -1.01 34.08
N ARG A 153 -11.81 -1.15 34.48
CA ARG A 153 -12.88 -1.58 33.57
C ARG A 153 -13.14 -0.54 32.48
N SER A 154 -13.16 0.75 32.83
CA SER A 154 -13.33 1.83 31.85
C SER A 154 -12.18 1.86 30.84
N LEU A 155 -10.94 1.79 31.32
CA LEU A 155 -9.73 1.78 30.47
C LEU A 155 -9.67 0.54 29.56
N LEU A 156 -9.97 -0.65 30.08
CA LEU A 156 -10.02 -1.87 29.26
C LEU A 156 -11.07 -1.77 28.13
N TYR A 157 -12.21 -1.12 28.36
CA TYR A 157 -13.19 -0.90 27.29
C TYR A 157 -12.70 0.12 26.25
N SER A 158 -12.13 1.26 26.64
CA SER A 158 -11.68 2.27 25.66
C SER A 158 -10.51 1.76 24.81
N ILE A 159 -9.54 1.09 25.43
CA ILE A 159 -8.37 0.51 24.75
C ILE A 159 -8.77 -0.70 23.92
N GLY A 160 -9.59 -1.61 24.48
CA GLY A 160 -10.08 -2.77 23.75
C GLY A 160 -10.88 -2.39 22.51
N LEU A 161 -11.74 -1.37 22.63
CA LEU A 161 -12.46 -0.81 21.48
C LEU A 161 -11.50 -0.19 20.46
N PHE A 162 -10.51 0.60 20.89
CA PHE A 162 -9.52 1.19 19.99
C PHE A 162 -8.72 0.13 19.22
N ILE A 163 -8.17 -0.87 19.91
CA ILE A 163 -7.39 -1.96 19.30
C ILE A 163 -8.24 -2.73 18.30
N VAL A 164 -9.42 -3.20 18.73
CA VAL A 164 -10.32 -4.00 17.87
C VAL A 164 -10.81 -3.19 16.67
N TYR A 165 -11.16 -1.91 16.86
CA TYR A 165 -11.60 -1.04 15.76
C TYR A 165 -10.48 -0.84 14.73
N ASN A 166 -9.27 -0.49 15.15
CA ASN A 166 -8.17 -0.26 14.21
C ASN A 166 -7.77 -1.54 13.47
N LEU A 167 -7.68 -2.70 14.15
CA LEU A 167 -7.36 -3.97 13.49
C LEU A 167 -8.46 -4.45 12.53
N LEU A 168 -9.74 -4.24 12.86
CA LEU A 168 -10.88 -4.57 11.98
C LEU A 168 -11.02 -3.62 10.80
N THR A 169 -10.57 -2.37 10.92
CA THR A 169 -10.48 -1.42 9.82
C THR A 169 -9.28 -1.78 8.94
N GLY A 170 -8.11 -2.04 9.52
CA GLY A 170 -6.91 -2.45 8.79
C GLY A 170 -7.08 -3.76 8.03
N ALA A 171 -7.88 -4.70 8.55
CA ALA A 171 -8.22 -5.95 7.84
C ALA A 171 -9.15 -5.75 6.63
N ARG A 172 -9.59 -4.51 6.35
CA ARG A 172 -10.53 -4.16 5.26
C ARG A 172 -10.06 -2.97 4.43
N THR A 173 -8.84 -2.48 4.64
CA THR A 173 -8.34 -1.26 4.00
C THR A 173 -6.91 -1.49 3.57
N GLU A 174 -6.71 -1.49 2.26
CA GLU A 174 -5.39 -1.60 1.64
C GLU A 174 -4.49 -0.43 2.10
N GLY A 175 -3.19 -0.70 2.23
CA GLY A 175 -2.23 0.24 2.81
C GLY A 175 -2.23 0.31 4.35
N ILE A 176 -3.03 -0.48 5.07
CA ILE A 176 -2.92 -0.62 6.54
C ILE A 176 -2.21 -1.94 6.91
N ASP A 177 -1.01 -1.79 7.46
CA ASP A 177 -0.16 -2.90 7.89
C ASP A 177 -0.59 -3.47 9.26
N ASN A 178 -1.53 -4.42 9.21
CA ASN A 178 -2.00 -5.13 10.39
C ASN A 178 -0.91 -6.05 11.01
N ALA A 179 0.07 -6.52 10.23
CA ALA A 179 1.16 -7.34 10.73
C ALA A 179 2.08 -6.52 11.66
N ALA A 180 2.40 -5.28 11.27
CA ALA A 180 3.03 -4.28 12.12
C ALA A 180 2.23 -4.02 13.41
N HIS A 181 0.92 -3.74 13.30
CA HIS A 181 0.08 -3.45 14.48
C HIS A 181 0.05 -4.61 15.48
N VAL A 182 -0.06 -5.85 14.99
CA VAL A 182 -0.04 -7.05 15.85
C VAL A 182 1.34 -7.29 16.44
N GLY A 183 2.42 -7.15 15.66
CA GLY A 183 3.81 -7.28 16.14
C GLY A 183 4.17 -6.26 17.22
N GLY A 184 3.76 -5.01 17.02
CA GLY A 184 3.82 -3.96 18.03
C GLY A 184 3.04 -4.34 19.29
N LEU A 185 1.75 -4.69 19.16
CA LEU A 185 0.89 -5.05 20.29
C LEU A 185 1.43 -6.21 21.13
N VAL A 186 1.91 -7.28 20.47
CA VAL A 186 2.45 -8.47 21.14
C VAL A 186 3.78 -8.18 21.83
N SER A 187 4.73 -7.51 21.15
CA SER A 187 6.00 -7.11 21.77
C SER A 187 5.78 -6.17 22.96
N GLY A 188 4.82 -5.24 22.85
CA GLY A 188 4.38 -4.37 23.93
C GLY A 188 3.78 -5.13 25.12
N LEU A 189 2.91 -6.12 24.89
CA LEU A 189 2.36 -6.97 25.95
C LEU A 189 3.45 -7.69 26.75
N LEU A 190 4.44 -8.26 26.04
CA LEU A 190 5.59 -8.96 26.62
C LEU A 190 6.49 -8.00 27.43
N LEU A 191 6.91 -6.88 26.84
CA LEU A 191 7.74 -5.88 27.51
C LEU A 191 7.02 -5.28 28.74
N GLY A 192 5.73 -5.00 28.60
CA GLY A 192 4.88 -4.51 29.68
C GLY A 192 4.75 -5.50 30.84
N ALA A 193 4.77 -6.81 30.57
CA ALA A 193 4.77 -7.81 31.64
C ALA A 193 6.08 -7.77 32.44
N GLY A 194 7.21 -7.57 31.75
CA GLY A 194 8.51 -7.30 32.38
C GLY A 194 8.53 -6.03 33.23
N TYR A 195 7.94 -4.93 32.74
CA TYR A 195 7.81 -3.68 33.51
C TYR A 195 6.88 -3.82 34.72
N VAL A 196 5.73 -4.51 34.60
CA VAL A 196 4.86 -4.80 35.75
C VAL A 196 5.58 -5.66 36.80
N GLN A 197 6.38 -6.63 36.38
CA GLN A 197 7.17 -7.45 37.31
C GLN A 197 8.28 -6.63 37.98
N ALA A 198 8.96 -5.75 37.24
CA ALA A 198 9.91 -4.80 37.79
C ALA A 198 9.29 -3.90 38.88
N ASP A 199 8.09 -3.38 38.67
CA ASP A 199 7.41 -2.52 39.64
C ASP A 199 6.98 -3.28 40.91
N ARG A 200 6.66 -4.56 40.79
CA ARG A 200 6.33 -5.43 41.93
C ARG A 200 7.53 -5.70 42.85
N MET A 201 8.75 -5.73 42.31
CA MET A 201 9.94 -6.15 43.07
C MET A 201 10.68 -5.00 43.78
N GLN A 202 10.31 -3.74 43.53
CA GLN A 202 10.78 -2.50 44.19
C GLN A 202 12.30 -2.24 44.23
N THR A 203 13.12 -3.10 44.84
CA THR A 203 14.58 -2.93 44.96
C THR A 203 15.30 -3.04 43.62
N ASP A 204 14.91 -4.01 42.78
CA ASP A 204 15.62 -4.37 41.54
C ASP A 204 14.89 -3.90 40.27
N SER A 205 13.93 -2.98 40.43
CA SER A 205 13.00 -2.55 39.37
C SER A 205 13.71 -2.08 38.09
N ARG A 206 14.86 -1.40 38.20
CA ARG A 206 15.64 -0.99 37.01
C ARG A 206 16.30 -2.18 36.31
N ALA A 207 16.92 -3.09 37.07
CA ALA A 207 17.62 -4.24 36.49
C ALA A 207 16.65 -5.15 35.73
N ILE A 208 15.47 -5.42 36.31
CA ILE A 208 14.44 -6.26 35.68
C ILE A 208 13.92 -5.63 34.38
N SER A 209 13.71 -4.31 34.35
CA SER A 209 13.32 -3.62 33.10
C SER A 209 14.40 -3.73 32.03
N ARG A 210 15.68 -3.47 32.37
CA ARG A 210 16.79 -3.59 31.41
C ARG A 210 16.98 -5.03 30.90
N ILE A 211 16.70 -6.04 31.74
CA ILE A 211 16.68 -7.44 31.31
C ILE A 211 15.53 -7.70 30.33
N ALA A 212 14.31 -7.21 30.60
CA ALA A 212 13.18 -7.36 29.69
C ALA A 212 13.38 -6.65 28.34
N GLU A 213 13.91 -5.42 28.36
CA GLU A 213 14.32 -4.66 27.19
C GLU A 213 15.41 -5.41 26.38
N GLY A 214 16.43 -5.92 27.06
CA GLY A 214 17.52 -6.68 26.44
C GLY A 214 17.06 -8.01 25.83
N VAL A 215 16.16 -8.73 26.49
CA VAL A 215 15.55 -9.96 25.95
C VAL A 215 14.74 -9.65 24.69
N LEU A 216 13.91 -8.60 24.69
CA LEU A 216 13.15 -8.22 23.50
C LEU A 216 14.07 -7.79 22.34
N LEU A 217 15.13 -7.03 22.63
CA LEU A 217 16.14 -6.66 21.64
C LEU A 217 16.87 -7.89 21.05
N VAL A 218 17.24 -8.86 21.88
CA VAL A 218 17.86 -10.12 21.40
C VAL A 218 16.88 -10.92 20.55
N LEU A 219 15.60 -11.01 20.93
CA LEU A 219 14.57 -11.67 20.11
C LEU A 219 14.40 -10.98 18.75
N PHE A 220 14.37 -9.64 18.71
CA PHE A 220 14.38 -8.89 17.45
C PHE A 220 15.62 -9.17 16.62
N ILE A 221 16.83 -9.12 17.19
CA ILE A 221 18.08 -9.37 16.45
C ILE A 221 18.09 -10.79 15.87
N LEU A 222 17.65 -11.80 16.62
CA LEU A 222 17.59 -13.18 16.14
C LEU A 222 16.56 -13.35 15.02
N ALA A 223 15.36 -12.78 15.17
CA ALA A 223 14.33 -12.81 14.13
C ALA A 223 14.79 -12.09 12.85
N PHE A 224 15.34 -10.88 12.99
CA PHE A 224 15.81 -10.07 11.86
C PHE A 224 17.01 -10.72 11.15
N THR A 225 17.93 -11.34 11.90
CA THR A 225 19.05 -12.10 11.31
C THR A 225 18.55 -13.29 10.49
N GLU A 226 17.54 -14.01 10.99
CA GLU A 226 16.92 -15.12 10.26
C GLU A 226 16.15 -14.64 9.02
N GLN A 227 15.44 -13.51 9.11
CA GLN A 227 14.77 -12.86 7.98
C GLN A 227 15.78 -12.47 6.88
N THR A 228 16.88 -11.82 7.25
CA THR A 228 18.01 -11.52 6.33
C THR A 228 18.61 -12.79 5.72
N ARG A 229 18.74 -13.88 6.49
CA ARG A 229 19.27 -15.17 6.01
C ARG A 229 18.32 -15.91 5.06
N LEU A 230 17.02 -15.61 5.13
CA LEU A 230 15.95 -16.21 4.32
C LEU A 230 15.49 -15.29 3.17
N ALA A 231 16.04 -14.09 3.05
CA ALA A 231 15.69 -13.15 1.99
C ALA A 231 15.98 -13.75 0.60
N PRO A 232 15.09 -13.57 -0.39
CA PRO A 232 15.34 -13.95 -1.78
C PRO A 232 16.60 -13.29 -2.35
N SER A 233 17.37 -14.00 -3.18
CA SER A 233 18.56 -13.43 -3.84
C SER A 233 18.23 -12.25 -4.75
N GLU A 234 17.03 -12.24 -5.32
CA GLU A 234 16.46 -11.13 -6.13
C GLU A 234 16.43 -9.80 -5.36
N TYR A 235 16.40 -9.82 -4.02
CA TYR A 235 16.45 -8.61 -3.20
C TYR A 235 17.81 -7.88 -3.31
N GLU A 236 18.91 -8.59 -3.64
CA GLU A 236 20.19 -7.95 -3.92
C GLU A 236 20.15 -7.17 -5.24
N GLU A 237 19.43 -7.68 -6.25
CA GLU A 237 19.25 -7.02 -7.54
C GLU A 237 18.35 -5.77 -7.42
N ILE A 238 17.24 -5.88 -6.70
CA ILE A 238 16.35 -4.73 -6.38
C ILE A 238 17.13 -3.67 -5.58
N GLN A 239 17.98 -4.07 -4.62
CA GLN A 239 18.83 -3.12 -3.89
C GLN A 239 19.90 -2.48 -4.77
N ALA A 240 20.46 -3.21 -5.75
CA ALA A 240 21.40 -2.65 -6.72
C ALA A 240 20.71 -1.60 -7.61
N ALA A 241 19.52 -1.91 -8.13
CA ALA A 241 18.69 -0.99 -8.93
C ALA A 241 18.24 0.25 -8.13
N TRP A 242 18.05 0.12 -6.81
CA TRP A 242 17.79 1.25 -5.92
C TRP A 242 19.02 2.15 -5.77
N LYS A 243 20.20 1.55 -5.56
CA LYS A 243 21.47 2.28 -5.39
C LYS A 243 22.00 2.91 -6.68
N SER A 244 21.69 2.35 -7.85
CA SER A 244 21.99 2.94 -9.16
C SER A 244 21.05 4.10 -9.53
N GLY A 245 19.91 4.21 -8.84
CA GLY A 245 18.82 5.11 -9.20
C GLY A 245 17.98 4.61 -10.39
N GLU A 246 18.14 3.36 -10.84
CA GLU A 246 17.32 2.76 -11.90
C GLU A 246 15.88 2.54 -11.44
N LEU A 247 15.65 2.16 -10.17
CA LEU A 247 14.31 2.10 -9.59
C LEU A 247 13.66 3.48 -9.44
N GLU A 248 14.46 4.52 -9.19
CA GLU A 248 13.95 5.89 -9.20
C GLU A 248 13.56 6.30 -10.60
N LYS A 249 14.41 6.03 -11.60
CA LYS A 249 14.13 6.33 -13.01
C LYS A 249 12.93 5.57 -13.52
N TYR A 250 12.84 4.27 -13.31
CA TYR A 250 11.68 3.46 -13.73
C TYR A 250 10.40 4.03 -13.12
N ALA A 251 10.39 4.32 -11.82
CA ALA A 251 9.24 4.92 -11.18
C ALA A 251 8.97 6.37 -11.65
N THR A 252 9.99 7.14 -12.05
CA THR A 252 9.84 8.45 -12.72
C THR A 252 9.83 8.37 -14.24
N GLU A 253 9.64 7.19 -14.82
CA GLU A 253 9.43 6.93 -16.26
C GLU A 253 8.02 6.38 -16.43
N GLU A 254 7.54 5.54 -15.50
CA GLU A 254 6.12 5.41 -15.18
C GLU A 254 5.55 6.79 -14.79
N THR A 255 6.18 7.52 -13.88
CA THR A 255 5.82 8.92 -13.59
C THR A 255 6.59 9.97 -14.41
N ASP A 256 7.17 9.67 -15.57
CA ASP A 256 7.23 10.66 -16.68
C ASP A 256 6.05 10.38 -17.64
N GLY A 257 5.64 9.11 -17.77
CA GLY A 257 4.33 8.73 -18.31
C GLY A 257 3.15 9.37 -17.56
N GLU A 258 3.33 9.74 -16.28
CA GLU A 258 2.36 10.53 -15.49
C GLU A 258 2.82 11.97 -15.12
N GLU A 259 4.11 12.33 -15.10
CA GLU A 259 4.61 13.70 -14.81
C GLU A 259 5.19 14.48 -16.02
N THR A 260 5.09 13.91 -17.24
CA THR A 260 4.79 14.74 -18.42
C THR A 260 3.34 15.26 -18.43
N ALA A 261 2.68 15.30 -17.26
CA ALA A 261 1.63 16.25 -16.90
C ALA A 261 2.12 17.72 -17.01
N ASN A 262 2.37 18.11 -18.26
CA ASN A 262 2.83 19.40 -18.74
C ASN A 262 1.66 20.40 -18.71
N SER A 263 1.04 20.56 -17.53
CA SER A 263 -0.31 21.15 -17.32
C SER A 263 -1.47 20.48 -18.07
N ASP A 264 -1.20 19.47 -18.88
CA ASP A 264 -2.16 18.64 -19.58
C ASP A 264 -2.19 17.25 -18.95
N THR A 265 -3.11 17.03 -18.00
CA THR A 265 -3.68 15.69 -17.82
C THR A 265 -4.14 15.18 -19.18
N PRO A 266 -4.10 13.87 -19.49
CA PRO A 266 -4.95 13.31 -20.53
C PRO A 266 -6.41 13.52 -20.11
N ILE A 267 -6.97 14.68 -20.45
CA ILE A 267 -8.36 15.01 -20.17
C ILE A 267 -9.16 14.00 -20.97
N LEU A 268 -9.77 13.05 -20.25
CA LEU A 268 -10.87 12.22 -20.73
C LEU A 268 -11.85 13.16 -21.43
N SER A 269 -11.76 13.17 -22.75
CA SER A 269 -12.44 14.15 -23.58
C SER A 269 -13.92 13.87 -23.41
N PRO A 270 -14.72 14.89 -23.02
CA PRO A 270 -16.12 14.68 -22.75
C PRO A 270 -16.83 14.14 -24.00
N PRO A 271 -17.94 13.41 -23.83
CA PRO A 271 -18.70 12.86 -24.92
C PRO A 271 -18.98 13.90 -26.01
N THR A 272 -18.76 13.55 -27.29
CA THR A 272 -19.01 14.49 -28.40
C THR A 272 -20.51 14.62 -28.70
N THR A 273 -21.33 13.77 -28.07
CA THR A 273 -22.78 13.78 -28.09
C THR A 273 -23.34 13.07 -26.85
N THR A 274 -24.65 13.16 -26.64
CA THR A 274 -25.41 12.27 -25.74
C THR A 274 -26.31 11.29 -26.50
N ASP A 275 -26.09 11.16 -27.81
CA ASP A 275 -26.82 10.27 -28.72
C ASP A 275 -26.13 8.88 -28.74
N PRO A 276 -26.78 7.82 -28.23
CA PRO A 276 -26.18 6.48 -28.14
C PRO A 276 -25.97 5.83 -29.52
N ASP A 277 -26.74 6.21 -30.53
CA ASP A 277 -26.64 5.65 -31.89
C ASP A 277 -25.49 6.27 -32.71
N LYS A 278 -24.82 7.32 -32.21
CA LYS A 278 -23.71 7.97 -32.91
C LYS A 278 -22.38 7.29 -32.59
N TRP A 279 -21.67 6.90 -33.65
CA TRP A 279 -20.34 6.31 -33.59
C TRP A 279 -19.31 7.21 -34.26
N GLU A 280 -18.07 7.18 -33.76
CA GLU A 280 -16.91 7.88 -34.31
C GLU A 280 -15.80 6.89 -34.63
N THR A 281 -14.98 7.20 -35.64
CA THR A 281 -13.83 6.37 -36.02
C THR A 281 -12.54 6.97 -35.48
N TYR A 282 -11.71 6.14 -34.84
CA TYR A 282 -10.35 6.47 -34.47
C TYR A 282 -9.37 5.71 -35.38
N THR A 283 -8.24 6.34 -35.71
CA THR A 283 -7.20 5.78 -36.59
C THR A 283 -5.83 6.22 -36.09
N VAL A 284 -4.92 5.27 -35.92
CA VAL A 284 -3.51 5.50 -35.59
C VAL A 284 -2.68 5.07 -36.80
N ASP A 285 -2.39 6.03 -37.68
CA ASP A 285 -1.75 5.75 -38.98
C ASP A 285 -0.40 5.03 -38.87
N GLN A 286 0.36 5.35 -37.81
CA GLN A 286 1.68 4.78 -37.51
C GLN A 286 1.63 3.28 -37.20
N LEU A 287 0.58 2.83 -36.49
CA LEU A 287 0.35 1.43 -36.16
C LEU A 287 -0.50 0.71 -37.23
N GLY A 288 -1.07 1.47 -38.17
CA GLY A 288 -2.04 0.93 -39.12
C GLY A 288 -3.34 0.45 -38.45
N PHE A 289 -3.63 0.94 -37.26
CA PHE A 289 -4.82 0.60 -36.48
C PHE A 289 -5.97 1.55 -36.82
N SER A 290 -7.20 1.04 -36.90
CA SER A 290 -8.42 1.84 -36.78
C SER A 290 -9.56 1.05 -36.13
N CYS A 291 -10.47 1.76 -35.47
CA CYS A 291 -11.71 1.19 -34.94
C CYS A 291 -12.82 2.25 -34.90
N SER A 292 -14.06 1.82 -34.73
CA SER A 292 -15.20 2.69 -34.42
C SER A 292 -15.59 2.51 -32.95
N TYR A 293 -15.97 3.60 -32.29
CA TYR A 293 -16.37 3.62 -30.88
C TYR A 293 -17.65 4.47 -30.69
N PRO A 294 -18.45 4.20 -29.63
CA PRO A 294 -19.63 4.99 -29.31
C PRO A 294 -19.25 6.41 -28.88
N ALA A 295 -19.81 7.42 -29.56
CA ALA A 295 -19.43 8.83 -29.39
C ALA A 295 -19.97 9.48 -28.09
N HIS A 296 -20.74 8.73 -27.31
CA HIS A 296 -21.32 9.17 -26.03
C HIS A 296 -20.47 8.78 -24.80
N TRP A 297 -19.39 8.01 -24.97
CA TRP A 297 -18.44 7.70 -23.91
C TRP A 297 -17.41 8.84 -23.74
N MET A 298 -16.82 8.97 -22.55
CA MET A 298 -15.61 9.79 -22.38
C MET A 298 -14.43 9.08 -23.04
N THR A 299 -13.56 9.83 -23.73
CA THR A 299 -12.49 9.20 -24.54
C THR A 299 -11.10 9.77 -24.27
N GLN A 300 -10.12 8.90 -24.18
CA GLN A 300 -8.69 9.23 -24.20
C GLN A 300 -8.05 8.47 -25.37
N LYS A 301 -7.26 9.18 -26.17
CA LYS A 301 -6.64 8.68 -27.40
C LYS A 301 -5.14 8.91 -27.31
N SER A 302 -4.34 7.89 -27.58
CA SER A 302 -2.88 8.00 -27.66
C SER A 302 -2.34 7.22 -28.85
N ASN A 303 -1.10 7.52 -29.25
CA ASN A 303 -0.35 6.73 -30.22
C ASN A 303 0.67 5.78 -29.53
N GLU A 304 0.63 5.71 -28.20
CA GLU A 304 1.54 4.95 -27.34
C GLU A 304 0.90 3.60 -26.92
N GLN A 305 1.28 3.01 -25.78
CA GLN A 305 0.84 1.67 -25.39
C GLN A 305 -0.69 1.55 -25.23
N CYS A 306 -1.37 2.50 -24.58
CA CYS A 306 -2.83 2.52 -24.51
C CYS A 306 -3.40 3.43 -25.62
N ILE A 307 -3.73 2.84 -26.77
CA ILE A 307 -4.10 3.61 -27.97
C ILE A 307 -5.50 4.23 -27.87
N LEU A 308 -6.45 3.55 -27.22
CA LEU A 308 -7.80 4.08 -26.98
C LEU A 308 -8.30 3.62 -25.62
N TYR A 309 -8.69 4.56 -24.78
CA TYR A 309 -9.42 4.30 -23.54
C TYR A 309 -10.78 5.00 -23.59
N LEU A 310 -11.83 4.23 -23.31
CA LEU A 310 -13.21 4.68 -23.22
C LEU A 310 -13.68 4.46 -21.79
N LEU A 311 -14.33 5.46 -21.21
CA LEU A 311 -14.92 5.39 -19.87
C LEU A 311 -16.35 5.92 -19.87
N ASP A 312 -17.22 5.18 -19.22
CA ASP A 312 -18.56 5.57 -18.77
C ASP A 312 -18.65 5.30 -17.24
N GLU A 313 -19.71 5.76 -16.55
CA GLU A 313 -19.82 5.76 -15.07
C GLU A 313 -19.41 4.43 -14.39
N GLN A 314 -19.73 3.29 -15.03
CA GLN A 314 -19.45 1.95 -14.49
C GLN A 314 -18.78 1.00 -15.52
N ASN A 315 -18.53 1.48 -16.74
CA ASN A 315 -18.06 0.67 -17.86
C ASN A 315 -16.74 1.22 -18.41
N SER A 316 -15.82 0.35 -18.85
CA SER A 316 -14.57 0.78 -19.49
C SER A 316 -14.15 -0.14 -20.63
N ILE A 317 -13.51 0.44 -21.65
CA ILE A 317 -12.87 -0.30 -22.75
C ILE A 317 -11.47 0.29 -22.96
N ALA A 318 -10.44 -0.54 -22.79
CA ALA A 318 -9.05 -0.19 -23.06
C ALA A 318 -8.54 -1.00 -24.25
N ILE A 319 -7.96 -0.34 -25.25
CA ILE A 319 -7.24 -0.98 -26.35
C ILE A 319 -5.76 -0.64 -26.20
N ASN A 320 -4.95 -1.68 -26.07
CA ASN A 320 -3.51 -1.56 -25.90
C ASN A 320 -2.77 -2.18 -27.10
N HIS A 321 -1.63 -1.58 -27.44
CA HIS A 321 -0.69 -2.06 -28.45
C HIS A 321 0.71 -2.14 -27.82
N ASN A 322 1.28 -3.36 -27.80
CA ASN A 322 2.61 -3.64 -27.31
C ASN A 322 3.49 -4.19 -28.44
N LYS A 323 4.76 -3.80 -28.43
CA LYS A 323 5.79 -4.38 -29.29
C LYS A 323 6.82 -5.09 -28.42
N PHE A 324 7.20 -6.30 -28.81
CA PHE A 324 8.12 -7.16 -28.08
C PHE A 324 9.48 -7.21 -28.79
N ASP A 325 10.56 -7.34 -28.03
CA ASP A 325 11.91 -7.49 -28.57
C ASP A 325 12.22 -8.96 -28.90
N THR A 326 11.58 -9.90 -28.19
CA THR A 326 11.77 -11.35 -28.37
C THR A 326 10.46 -12.14 -28.51
N LYS A 327 10.56 -13.39 -29.01
CA LYS A 327 9.40 -14.31 -29.06
C LYS A 327 9.08 -14.87 -27.68
N GLU A 328 10.10 -14.97 -26.85
CA GLU A 328 10.06 -15.43 -25.47
C GLU A 328 9.22 -14.49 -24.60
N GLU A 329 9.39 -13.16 -24.72
CA GLU A 329 8.52 -12.14 -24.09
C GLU A 329 7.07 -12.24 -24.55
N LEU A 330 6.84 -12.39 -25.87
CA LEU A 330 5.49 -12.54 -26.43
C LEU A 330 4.80 -13.81 -25.90
N ASP A 331 5.54 -14.91 -25.81
CA ASP A 331 5.06 -16.18 -25.24
C ASP A 331 4.89 -16.14 -23.72
N GLU A 332 5.60 -15.24 -23.02
CA GLU A 332 5.38 -14.93 -21.61
C GLU A 332 4.12 -14.10 -21.41
N MET A 333 3.92 -13.03 -22.18
CA MET A 333 2.68 -12.25 -22.20
C MET A 333 1.46 -13.14 -22.45
N HIS A 334 1.54 -14.06 -23.42
CA HIS A 334 0.47 -15.03 -23.69
C HIS A 334 0.15 -15.89 -22.46
N ARG A 335 1.18 -16.46 -21.83
CA ARG A 335 1.01 -17.27 -20.60
C ARG A 335 0.44 -16.47 -19.44
N THR A 336 0.85 -15.22 -19.27
CA THR A 336 0.34 -14.33 -18.21
C THR A 336 -1.14 -14.02 -18.40
N ILE A 337 -1.56 -13.68 -19.62
CA ILE A 337 -2.99 -13.46 -19.96
C ILE A 337 -3.82 -14.73 -19.71
N LEU A 338 -3.32 -15.91 -20.08
CA LEU A 338 -4.03 -17.16 -19.82
C LEU A 338 -4.07 -17.52 -18.32
N HIS A 339 -3.04 -17.17 -17.56
CA HIS A 339 -2.98 -17.45 -16.13
C HIS A 339 -3.91 -16.54 -15.32
N SER A 340 -4.02 -15.24 -15.67
CA SER A 340 -4.92 -14.31 -14.98
C SER A 340 -6.40 -14.70 -15.09
N MET A 341 -6.77 -15.42 -16.15
CA MET A 341 -8.16 -15.82 -16.43
C MET A 341 -8.53 -17.23 -15.91
N GLN A 342 -7.75 -17.79 -14.97
CA GLN A 342 -8.08 -18.95 -14.14
C GLN A 342 -8.50 -20.26 -14.87
N GLY A 343 -8.26 -20.37 -16.18
CA GLY A 343 -8.61 -21.54 -17.00
C GLY A 343 -9.95 -21.47 -17.74
N GLU A 344 -10.55 -20.28 -17.83
CA GLU A 344 -11.73 -20.03 -18.67
C GLU A 344 -11.44 -20.29 -20.17
N PRO A 345 -12.46 -20.68 -20.97
CA PRO A 345 -12.24 -21.16 -22.33
C PRO A 345 -11.79 -20.04 -23.28
N VAL A 346 -10.75 -20.34 -24.06
CA VAL A 346 -10.25 -19.44 -25.10
C VAL A 346 -11.01 -19.68 -26.39
N GLU A 347 -11.80 -18.69 -26.82
CA GLU A 347 -12.49 -18.70 -28.11
C GLU A 347 -11.62 -18.09 -29.21
N LYS A 348 -11.52 -18.74 -30.36
CA LYS A 348 -10.87 -18.16 -31.55
C LYS A 348 -11.91 -17.41 -32.38
N ILE A 349 -11.73 -16.10 -32.49
CA ILE A 349 -12.61 -15.23 -33.27
C ILE A 349 -11.84 -14.62 -34.46
N ASN A 350 -12.56 -14.28 -35.53
CA ASN A 350 -11.97 -13.60 -36.68
C ASN A 350 -12.48 -12.15 -36.72
N ILE A 351 -11.56 -11.20 -36.70
CA ILE A 351 -11.86 -9.77 -36.79
C ILE A 351 -11.19 -9.26 -38.08
N GLN A 352 -12.01 -8.83 -39.03
CA GLN A 352 -11.58 -8.25 -40.32
C GLN A 352 -10.52 -9.09 -41.07
N GLY A 353 -10.59 -10.42 -40.95
CA GLY A 353 -9.66 -11.36 -41.60
C GLY A 353 -8.46 -11.81 -40.75
N LYS A 354 -8.20 -11.17 -39.59
CA LYS A 354 -7.13 -11.56 -38.65
C LYS A 354 -7.73 -12.42 -37.51
N GLU A 355 -6.98 -13.43 -37.06
CA GLU A 355 -7.38 -14.27 -35.92
C GLU A 355 -7.04 -13.58 -34.58
N PHE A 356 -7.97 -13.63 -33.64
CA PHE A 356 -7.84 -13.17 -32.26
C PHE A 356 -8.32 -14.27 -31.29
N GLU A 357 -7.82 -14.22 -30.06
CA GLU A 357 -8.28 -15.04 -28.95
C GLU A 357 -9.17 -14.18 -28.04
N LYS A 358 -10.34 -14.68 -27.68
CA LYS A 358 -11.34 -14.05 -26.80
C LYS A 358 -11.51 -14.90 -25.54
N ILE A 359 -11.58 -14.24 -24.38
CA ILE A 359 -11.91 -14.83 -23.09
C ILE A 359 -12.90 -13.90 -22.40
N SER A 360 -14.02 -14.44 -21.93
CA SER A 360 -15.08 -13.67 -21.25
C SER A 360 -15.40 -14.29 -19.90
N VAL A 361 -15.33 -13.48 -18.83
CA VAL A 361 -15.37 -13.94 -17.44
C VAL A 361 -16.31 -13.06 -16.61
N PRO A 362 -17.33 -13.63 -15.97
CA PRO A 362 -18.18 -12.90 -15.05
C PRO A 362 -17.48 -12.71 -13.70
N MET A 363 -17.51 -11.49 -13.16
CA MET A 363 -16.93 -11.13 -11.88
C MET A 363 -17.95 -10.47 -10.95
N ASP A 364 -17.99 -10.93 -9.70
CA ASP A 364 -18.91 -10.48 -8.68
C ASP A 364 -18.17 -9.63 -7.62
N TYR A 365 -18.38 -8.31 -7.64
CA TYR A 365 -17.75 -7.38 -6.71
C TYR A 365 -18.71 -7.01 -5.56
N PRO A 366 -18.40 -7.38 -4.29
CA PRO A 366 -19.25 -7.04 -3.15
C PRO A 366 -19.12 -5.56 -2.77
N VAL A 367 -20.27 -4.87 -2.65
CA VAL A 367 -20.29 -3.43 -2.36
C VAL A 367 -20.40 -3.15 -0.86
N ALA A 368 -19.62 -2.17 -0.38
CA ALA A 368 -19.66 -1.69 0.99
C ALA A 368 -21.01 -1.05 1.35
N GLY A 369 -21.94 -1.86 1.87
CA GLY A 369 -23.33 -1.49 2.15
C GLY A 369 -24.31 -2.65 1.99
N GLY A 370 -23.90 -3.70 1.27
CA GLY A 370 -24.73 -4.86 0.94
C GLY A 370 -25.23 -4.79 -0.49
N GLY A 371 -24.81 -5.75 -1.30
CA GLY A 371 -25.05 -5.81 -2.75
C GLY A 371 -23.83 -6.36 -3.48
N THR A 372 -24.02 -6.77 -4.73
CA THR A 372 -22.99 -7.25 -5.64
C THR A 372 -23.11 -6.47 -6.94
N ILE A 373 -22.01 -5.96 -7.48
CA ILE A 373 -21.94 -5.49 -8.86
C ILE A 373 -21.47 -6.68 -9.69
N HIS A 374 -22.27 -7.05 -10.68
CA HIS A 374 -21.90 -8.04 -11.68
C HIS A 374 -21.19 -7.31 -12.83
N VAL A 375 -19.94 -7.67 -13.09
CA VAL A 375 -19.11 -7.10 -14.16
C VAL A 375 -18.71 -8.23 -15.09
N GLN A 376 -19.00 -8.07 -16.38
CA GLN A 376 -18.48 -8.96 -17.41
C GLN A 376 -17.13 -8.42 -17.89
N GLN A 377 -16.05 -9.16 -17.63
CA GLN A 377 -14.74 -8.86 -18.20
C GLN A 377 -14.57 -9.64 -19.49
N THR A 378 -14.28 -8.94 -20.59
CA THR A 378 -13.92 -9.57 -21.87
C THR A 378 -12.55 -9.11 -22.31
N LEU A 379 -11.64 -10.07 -22.49
CA LEU A 379 -10.35 -9.87 -23.12
C LEU A 379 -10.44 -10.34 -24.58
N VAL A 380 -9.97 -9.53 -25.51
CA VAL A 380 -9.77 -9.92 -26.91
C VAL A 380 -8.37 -9.52 -27.33
N PHE A 381 -7.54 -10.48 -27.70
CA PHE A 381 -6.13 -10.22 -28.01
C PHE A 381 -5.61 -10.97 -29.22
N ARG A 382 -4.58 -10.40 -29.84
CA ARG A 382 -3.79 -11.00 -30.92
C ARG A 382 -2.33 -10.73 -30.64
N LEU A 383 -1.54 -11.79 -30.51
CA LEU A 383 -0.09 -11.72 -30.38
C LEU A 383 0.54 -12.32 -31.63
N ASP A 384 1.19 -11.50 -32.45
CA ASP A 384 1.73 -11.91 -33.75
C ASP A 384 3.22 -12.28 -33.66
N ARG A 385 3.51 -13.58 -33.72
CA ARG A 385 4.87 -14.13 -33.64
C ARG A 385 5.76 -13.82 -34.85
N GLU A 386 5.24 -13.25 -35.93
CA GLU A 386 6.04 -12.84 -37.09
C GLU A 386 6.44 -11.35 -37.00
N THR A 387 5.54 -10.47 -36.57
CA THR A 387 5.83 -9.02 -36.43
C THR A 387 6.34 -8.62 -35.04
N LEU A 388 6.17 -9.48 -34.03
CA LEU A 388 6.38 -9.19 -32.60
C LEU A 388 5.49 -8.04 -32.10
N GLU A 389 4.27 -7.94 -32.62
CA GLU A 389 3.26 -6.97 -32.20
C GLU A 389 2.09 -7.66 -31.50
N GLY A 390 1.61 -7.05 -30.42
CA GLY A 390 0.48 -7.51 -29.63
C GLY A 390 -0.60 -6.44 -29.52
N TYR A 391 -1.84 -6.82 -29.78
CA TYR A 391 -3.02 -6.00 -29.54
C TYR A 391 -3.86 -6.65 -28.45
N LEU A 392 -4.26 -5.89 -27.44
CA LEU A 392 -5.04 -6.35 -26.29
C LEU A 392 -6.19 -5.38 -26.01
N ILE A 393 -7.42 -5.84 -26.25
CA ILE A 393 -8.66 -5.15 -25.92
C ILE A 393 -9.16 -5.71 -24.59
N ILE A 394 -9.44 -4.84 -23.63
CA ILE A 394 -10.00 -5.16 -22.31
C ILE A 394 -11.31 -4.40 -22.16
N CYS A 395 -12.41 -5.12 -22.02
CA CYS A 395 -13.73 -4.55 -21.78
C CYS A 395 -14.20 -4.96 -20.36
N LEU A 396 -14.72 -3.99 -19.60
CA LEU A 396 -15.44 -4.21 -18.34
C LEU A 396 -16.83 -3.58 -18.49
N THR A 397 -17.87 -4.41 -18.50
CA THR A 397 -19.26 -3.96 -18.73
C THR A 397 -20.21 -4.49 -17.68
N THR A 398 -21.14 -3.65 -17.20
CA THR A 398 -22.12 -4.01 -16.15
C THR A 398 -23.50 -4.42 -16.66
N ASP A 399 -23.76 -4.29 -17.96
CA ASP A 399 -25.05 -4.63 -18.59
C ASP A 399 -24.92 -4.99 -20.08
N ASP A 400 -25.97 -5.64 -20.59
CA ASP A 400 -26.11 -6.12 -21.97
C ASP A 400 -25.95 -5.02 -23.03
N SER A 401 -26.25 -3.75 -22.71
CA SER A 401 -26.15 -2.65 -23.68
C SER A 401 -24.70 -2.28 -23.93
N HIS A 402 -23.93 -2.09 -22.84
CA HIS A 402 -22.51 -1.80 -22.94
C HIS A 402 -21.71 -3.02 -23.46
N GLU A 403 -22.13 -4.25 -23.18
CA GLU A 403 -21.54 -5.45 -23.81
C GLU A 403 -21.79 -5.47 -25.33
N ALA A 404 -22.99 -5.11 -25.80
CA ALA A 404 -23.29 -5.00 -27.23
C ALA A 404 -22.51 -3.88 -27.92
N GLU A 405 -22.20 -2.79 -27.23
CA GLU A 405 -21.31 -1.73 -27.74
C GLU A 405 -19.85 -2.19 -27.78
N ALA A 406 -19.35 -2.83 -26.72
CA ALA A 406 -18.02 -3.41 -26.70
C ALA A 406 -17.82 -4.40 -27.86
N GLN A 407 -18.80 -5.28 -28.11
CA GLN A 407 -18.76 -6.24 -29.22
C GLN A 407 -18.74 -5.56 -30.60
N LYS A 408 -19.55 -4.51 -30.83
CA LYS A 408 -19.52 -3.71 -32.08
C LYS A 408 -18.18 -3.01 -32.30
N LEU A 409 -17.58 -2.47 -31.22
CA LEU A 409 -16.26 -1.87 -31.26
C LEU A 409 -15.21 -2.90 -31.65
N ILE A 410 -15.20 -4.07 -31.00
CA ILE A 410 -14.28 -5.17 -31.29
C ILE A 410 -14.39 -5.60 -32.77
N GLU A 411 -15.60 -5.79 -33.29
CA GLU A 411 -15.84 -6.16 -34.70
C GLU A 411 -15.38 -5.10 -35.72
N SER A 412 -15.28 -3.84 -35.30
CA SER A 412 -14.84 -2.72 -36.13
C SER A 412 -13.31 -2.55 -36.21
N VAL A 413 -12.54 -3.26 -35.37
CA VAL A 413 -11.08 -3.14 -35.32
C VAL A 413 -10.45 -3.61 -36.63
N GLN A 414 -9.64 -2.76 -37.24
CA GLN A 414 -8.84 -3.05 -38.43
C GLN A 414 -7.37 -2.86 -38.10
N LEU A 415 -6.55 -3.85 -38.49
CA LEU A 415 -5.11 -3.80 -38.46
C LEU A 415 -4.61 -3.87 -39.91
N LYS A 416 -3.68 -2.99 -40.32
CA LYS A 416 -3.04 -3.09 -41.64
C LYS A 416 -2.35 -4.46 -41.81
N SER A 417 -2.32 -4.90 -43.06
CA SER A 417 -2.02 -6.28 -43.47
C SER A 417 -0.60 -6.72 -43.18
#